data_AF-A0A354GM17-F1
#
_entry.id   AF-A0A354GM17-F1
#
_cell.length_a   1.000
_cell.length_b   1.000
_cell.length_c   1.000
_cell.angle_alpha   90.00
_cell.angle_beta   90.00
_cell.angle_gamma   90.00
#
_symmetry.space_group_name_H-M   'P 1'
#
loop_
_entity.id
_entity.type
_entity.pdbx_description
1 polymer ?
#
loop_
_entity_poly.entity_id
_entity_poly.type
_entity_poly.pdbx_seq_one_letter_code
_entity_poly.pdbx_strand_id
1 'polypeptide(L)'
;MKVKRKKIWIDSFQTYLSLRLALYFALYMITVWAWVVIDRSTAAMVEAHLGPAAVYWSVLSVSVVVLVGLLFIYDIVRFSHRIVGPLYRFRKYLKAIVDGEELALMKLRKDDFLQELKDEFNEVLKVLEERGAVTLKTSAVNEDHKVGVPGPS
;
A
#
# COMPACT_ATOMS: atom_id res chain seq x y z
N MET A 1 -22.33 -34.03 18.14
CA MET A 1 -21.54 -32.83 18.55
C MET A 1 -21.45 -31.88 17.37
N LYS A 2 -22.11 -30.70 17.41
CA LYS A 2 -22.03 -29.69 16.35
C LYS A 2 -20.76 -28.86 16.54
N VAL A 3 -19.78 -29.03 15.66
CA VAL A 3 -18.56 -28.21 15.63
C VAL A 3 -18.95 -26.79 15.19
N LYS A 4 -19.10 -25.87 16.14
CA LYS A 4 -19.16 -24.43 15.87
C LYS A 4 -17.81 -24.02 15.28
N ARG A 5 -17.74 -23.84 13.95
CA ARG A 5 -16.56 -23.25 13.30
C ARG A 5 -16.30 -21.88 13.92
N LYS A 6 -15.16 -21.73 14.59
CA LYS A 6 -14.67 -20.44 15.08
C LYS A 6 -14.57 -19.50 13.87
N LYS A 7 -15.19 -18.33 14.02
CA LYS A 7 -15.13 -17.22 13.09
C LYS A 7 -13.64 -16.85 12.94
N ILE A 8 -13.02 -17.30 11.87
CA ILE A 8 -11.64 -16.93 11.51
C ILE A 8 -11.74 -15.45 11.14
N TRP A 9 -11.39 -14.59 12.08
CA TRP A 9 -11.17 -13.18 11.81
C TRP A 9 -9.88 -13.16 10.98
N ILE A 10 -10.07 -13.16 9.66
CA ILE A 10 -8.98 -13.15 8.70
C ILE A 10 -8.29 -11.80 8.87
N ASP A 11 -7.13 -11.86 9.54
CA ASP A 11 -6.09 -10.85 9.63
C ASP A 11 -6.54 -9.42 10.02
N SER A 12 -6.14 -8.97 11.21
CA SER A 12 -6.35 -7.60 11.70
C SER A 12 -5.93 -6.56 10.64
N PHE A 13 -4.92 -6.90 9.84
CA PHE A 13 -4.42 -6.09 8.75
C PHE A 13 -5.43 -5.91 7.59
N GLN A 14 -6.11 -6.98 7.18
CA GLN A 14 -7.11 -6.92 6.11
C GLN A 14 -8.35 -6.14 6.54
N THR A 15 -8.73 -6.25 7.83
CA THR A 15 -9.84 -5.47 8.38
C THR A 15 -9.49 -3.99 8.45
N TYR A 16 -8.27 -3.63 8.88
CA TYR A 16 -7.82 -2.24 8.91
C TYR A 16 -7.73 -1.61 7.52
N LEU A 17 -7.19 -2.34 6.54
CA LEU A 17 -7.12 -1.89 5.15
C LEU A 17 -8.51 -1.70 4.54
N SER A 18 -9.41 -2.66 4.73
CA SER A 18 -10.78 -2.60 4.22
C SER A 18 -11.58 -1.48 4.88
N LEU A 19 -11.41 -1.27 6.19
CA LEU A 19 -12.06 -0.19 6.92
C LEU A 19 -11.56 1.17 6.46
N ARG A 20 -10.24 1.34 6.29
CA ARG A 20 -9.65 2.58 5.78
C ARG A 20 -10.10 2.86 4.35
N LEU A 21 -10.16 1.84 3.49
CA LEU A 21 -10.71 1.94 2.14
C LEU A 21 -12.17 2.36 2.15
N ALA A 22 -12.99 1.71 2.98
CA ALA A 22 -14.40 2.04 3.13
C ALA A 22 -14.60 3.47 3.66
N LEU A 23 -13.79 3.91 4.62
CA LEU A 23 -13.83 5.27 5.16
C LEU A 23 -13.51 6.29 4.06
N TYR A 24 -12.44 6.09 3.31
CA TYR A 24 -12.11 7.02 2.24
C TYR A 24 -13.15 7.01 1.11
N PHE A 25 -13.70 5.84 0.77
CA PHE A 25 -14.79 5.74 -0.19
C PHE A 25 -16.04 6.49 0.30
N ALA A 26 -16.38 6.37 1.58
CA ALA A 26 -17.47 7.12 2.19
C ALA A 26 -17.22 8.63 2.15
N LEU A 27 -16.01 9.08 2.46
CA LEU A 27 -15.62 10.49 2.34
C LEU A 27 -15.73 10.99 0.89
N TYR A 28 -15.23 10.21 -0.07
CA TYR A 28 -15.37 10.54 -1.50
C TYR A 28 -16.85 10.66 -1.88
N MET A 29 -17.69 9.70 -1.48
CA MET A 29 -19.13 9.77 -1.72
C MET A 29 -19.77 11.01 -1.09
N ILE A 30 -19.40 11.38 0.13
CA ILE A 30 -19.87 12.62 0.77
C ILE A 30 -19.46 13.84 -0.06
N THR A 31 -18.21 13.91 -0.54
CA THR A 31 -17.76 15.03 -1.37
C THR A 31 -18.49 15.11 -2.71
N VAL A 32 -18.73 13.97 -3.37
CA VAL A 32 -19.52 13.90 -4.61
C VAL A 32 -20.95 14.36 -4.36
N TRP A 33 -21.59 13.88 -3.29
CA TRP A 33 -22.96 14.29 -2.94
C TRP A 33 -23.05 15.77 -2.60
N ALA A 34 -22.12 16.30 -1.81
CA ALA A 34 -22.04 17.72 -1.51
C ALA A 34 -21.88 18.55 -2.79
N TRP A 35 -21.00 18.12 -3.70
CA TRP A 35 -20.82 18.75 -5.00
C TRP A 35 -22.10 18.72 -5.84
N VAL A 36 -22.79 17.56 -5.94
CA VAL A 36 -24.07 17.44 -6.67
C VAL A 36 -25.12 18.41 -6.10
N VAL A 37 -25.21 18.53 -4.77
CA VAL A 37 -26.15 19.45 -4.12
C VAL A 37 -25.82 20.91 -4.44
N ILE A 38 -24.53 21.28 -4.44
CA ILE A 38 -24.07 22.65 -4.77
C ILE A 38 -24.32 22.97 -6.25
N ASP A 39 -23.99 22.05 -7.15
CA ASP A 39 -24.20 22.23 -8.59
C ASP A 39 -25.69 22.41 -8.90
N ARG A 40 -26.55 21.55 -8.33
CA ARG A 40 -28.01 21.66 -8.45
C ARG A 40 -28.57 22.95 -7.86
N SER A 41 -28.05 23.42 -6.73
CA SER A 41 -28.58 24.64 -6.07
C SER A 41 -28.14 25.92 -6.77
N THR A 42 -27.00 25.90 -7.44
CA THR A 42 -26.44 27.08 -8.14
C THR A 42 -26.72 27.09 -9.65
N ALA A 43 -27.17 25.98 -10.24
CA ALA A 43 -27.40 25.85 -11.69
C ALA A 43 -28.23 27.00 -12.28
N ALA A 44 -29.37 27.33 -11.68
CA ALA A 44 -30.23 28.41 -12.17
C ALA A 44 -29.56 29.79 -12.10
N MET A 45 -28.75 30.04 -11.06
CA MET A 45 -28.00 31.28 -10.93
C MET A 45 -26.88 31.36 -11.97
N VAL A 46 -26.17 30.26 -12.19
CA VAL A 46 -25.09 30.16 -13.17
C VAL A 46 -25.63 30.35 -14.59
N GLU A 47 -26.76 29.72 -14.92
CA GLU A 47 -27.45 29.89 -16.20
C GLU A 47 -27.92 31.34 -16.41
N ALA A 48 -28.43 32.00 -15.36
CA ALA A 48 -28.85 33.40 -15.45
C ALA A 48 -27.70 34.37 -15.74
N HIS A 49 -26.47 34.08 -15.28
CA HIS A 49 -25.30 34.95 -15.48
C HIS A 49 -24.49 34.61 -16.74
N LEU A 50 -24.35 33.31 -17.04
CA LEU A 50 -23.49 32.81 -18.12
C LEU A 50 -24.27 32.40 -19.37
N GLY A 51 -25.60 32.29 -19.29
CA GLY A 51 -26.45 31.85 -20.39
C GLY A 51 -25.98 30.50 -20.96
N PRO A 52 -25.85 30.36 -22.30
CA PRO A 52 -25.39 29.13 -22.93
C PRO A 52 -23.99 28.66 -22.46
N ALA A 53 -23.15 29.56 -21.95
CA ALA A 53 -21.82 29.20 -21.47
C ALA A 53 -21.84 28.43 -20.13
N ALA A 54 -22.98 28.38 -19.43
CA ALA A 54 -23.16 27.59 -18.21
C ALA A 54 -22.85 26.09 -18.41
N VAL A 55 -23.07 25.57 -19.62
CA VAL A 55 -22.74 24.18 -19.96
C VAL A 55 -21.24 23.90 -19.79
N TYR A 56 -20.36 24.84 -20.17
CA TYR A 56 -18.92 24.67 -19.99
C TYR A 56 -18.52 24.63 -18.51
N TRP A 57 -19.21 25.38 -17.65
CA TRP A 57 -19.01 25.34 -16.21
C TRP A 57 -19.35 23.97 -15.63
N SER A 58 -20.51 23.42 -15.96
CA SER A 58 -20.93 22.08 -15.51
C SER A 58 -20.02 20.96 -16.04
N VAL A 59 -19.57 21.05 -17.29
CA VAL A 59 -18.62 20.06 -17.85
C VAL A 59 -17.27 20.14 -17.12
N LEU A 60 -16.76 21.35 -16.87
CA LEU A 60 -15.50 21.54 -16.14
C LEU A 60 -15.60 21.01 -14.70
N SER A 61 -16.69 21.33 -13.99
CA SER A 61 -16.89 20.92 -12.60
C SER A 61 -16.99 19.39 -12.47
N VAL A 62 -17.75 18.71 -13.35
CA VAL A 62 -17.80 17.24 -13.42
C VAL A 62 -16.40 16.66 -13.71
N SER A 63 -15.67 17.25 -14.66
CA SER A 63 -14.34 16.77 -15.05
C SER A 63 -13.36 16.81 -13.88
N VAL A 64 -13.42 17.85 -13.04
CA VAL A 64 -12.61 17.95 -11.82
C VAL A 64 -12.97 16.86 -10.82
N VAL A 65 -14.26 16.60 -10.57
CA VAL A 65 -14.70 15.53 -9.66
C VAL A 65 -14.21 14.16 -10.13
N VAL A 66 -14.34 13.88 -11.43
CA VAL A 66 -13.85 12.63 -12.03
C VAL A 66 -12.33 12.50 -11.87
N LEU A 67 -11.57 13.57 -12.15
CA LEU A 67 -10.12 13.57 -12.00
C LEU A 67 -9.70 13.29 -10.55
N VAL A 68 -10.35 13.93 -9.59
CA VAL A 68 -10.11 13.67 -8.15
C VAL A 68 -10.42 12.21 -7.81
N GLY A 69 -11.50 11.65 -8.33
CA GLY A 69 -11.83 10.23 -8.16
C GLY A 69 -10.75 9.29 -8.73
N LEU A 70 -10.19 9.60 -9.90
CA LEU A 70 -9.12 8.82 -10.51
C LEU A 70 -7.82 8.89 -9.69
N LEU A 71 -7.44 10.07 -9.20
CA LEU A 71 -6.29 10.25 -8.31
C LEU A 71 -6.46 9.44 -7.03
N PHE A 72 -7.67 9.44 -6.48
CA PHE A 72 -7.99 8.69 -5.29
C PHE A 72 -7.86 7.16 -5.48
N ILE A 73 -8.37 6.63 -6.60
CA ILE A 73 -8.18 5.22 -6.98
C ILE A 73 -6.68 4.90 -7.13
N TYR A 74 -5.93 5.79 -7.80
CA TYR A 74 -4.50 5.62 -8.00
C TYR A 74 -3.74 5.50 -6.67
N ASP A 75 -4.05 6.35 -5.70
CA ASP A 75 -3.41 6.32 -4.37
C ASP A 75 -3.70 5.02 -3.61
N ILE A 76 -4.94 4.54 -3.64
CA ILE A 76 -5.31 3.26 -3.01
C ILE A 76 -4.54 2.10 -3.65
N VAL A 77 -4.54 2.03 -4.98
CA VAL A 77 -3.89 0.94 -5.72
C VAL A 77 -2.40 0.96 -5.43
N ARG A 78 -1.76 2.13 -5.47
CA ARG A 78 -0.35 2.31 -5.13
C ARG A 78 -0.05 1.89 -3.69
N PHE A 79 -0.90 2.26 -2.74
CA PHE A 79 -0.74 1.87 -1.34
C PHE A 79 -0.85 0.35 -1.17
N SER A 80 -1.83 -0.29 -1.82
CA SER A 80 -2.02 -1.74 -1.78
C SER A 80 -0.80 -2.50 -2.33
N HIS A 81 -0.25 -2.05 -3.47
CA HIS A 81 0.92 -2.70 -4.07
C HIS A 81 2.16 -2.68 -3.16
N ARG A 82 2.38 -1.61 -2.39
CA ARG A 82 3.49 -1.47 -1.42
C ARG A 82 3.38 -2.38 -0.19
N ILE A 83 2.29 -3.13 -0.07
CA ILE A 83 2.04 -4.09 1.01
C ILE A 83 2.01 -5.52 0.44
N VAL A 84 1.22 -5.74 -0.62
CA VAL A 84 0.99 -7.09 -1.17
C VAL A 84 2.29 -7.70 -1.71
N GLY A 85 3.13 -6.90 -2.35
CA GLY A 85 4.43 -7.35 -2.86
C GLY A 85 5.33 -7.93 -1.77
N PRO A 86 5.64 -7.15 -0.71
CA PRO A 86 6.35 -7.63 0.47
C PRO A 86 5.73 -8.89 1.09
N LEU A 87 4.42 -8.90 1.33
CA LEU A 87 3.73 -10.01 1.99
C LEU A 87 3.86 -11.32 1.21
N TYR A 88 3.79 -11.25 -0.12
CA TYR A 88 4.03 -12.39 -0.99
C TYR A 88 5.48 -12.93 -0.86
N ARG A 89 6.47 -12.03 -0.74
CA ARG A 89 7.86 -12.43 -0.48
C ARG A 89 8.01 -13.13 0.86
N PHE A 90 7.41 -12.63 1.94
CA PHE A 90 7.41 -13.33 3.23
C PHE A 90 6.87 -14.75 3.12
N ARG A 91 5.72 -14.92 2.46
CA ARG A 91 5.13 -16.25 2.27
C ARG A 91 6.06 -17.18 1.49
N LYS A 92 6.73 -16.68 0.46
CA LYS A 92 7.70 -17.45 -0.32
C LYS A 92 8.89 -17.88 0.55
N TYR A 93 9.41 -16.97 1.36
CA TYR A 93 10.51 -17.24 2.29
C TYR A 93 10.14 -18.30 3.33
N LEU A 94 8.99 -18.14 3.98
CA LEU A 94 8.49 -19.13 4.93
C LEU A 94 8.34 -20.52 4.30
N LYS A 95 7.87 -20.58 3.05
CA LYS A 95 7.78 -21.84 2.31
C LYS A 95 9.16 -22.44 2.04
N ALA A 96 10.12 -21.64 1.60
CA ALA A 96 11.49 -22.09 1.37
C ALA A 96 12.18 -22.56 2.66
N ILE A 97 11.88 -21.96 3.83
CA ILE A 97 12.32 -22.49 5.15
C ILE A 97 11.76 -23.90 5.37
N VAL A 98 10.45 -24.09 5.12
CA VAL A 98 9.78 -25.39 5.28
C VAL A 98 10.35 -26.44 4.32
N ASP A 99 10.68 -26.03 3.11
CA ASP A 99 11.23 -26.89 2.05
C ASP A 99 12.75 -27.15 2.24
N GLY A 100 13.39 -26.54 3.25
CA GLY A 100 14.81 -26.70 3.53
C GLY A 100 15.74 -26.08 2.49
N GLU A 101 15.24 -25.10 1.73
CA GLU A 101 16.01 -24.42 0.69
C GLU A 101 17.03 -23.44 1.28
N GLU A 102 18.14 -23.24 0.57
CA GLU A 102 19.09 -22.18 0.90
C GLU A 102 18.47 -20.78 0.63
N LEU A 103 18.52 -19.91 1.64
CA LEU A 103 17.85 -18.61 1.64
C LEU A 103 18.85 -17.46 1.67
N ALA A 104 18.59 -16.35 0.99
CA ALA A 104 19.36 -15.11 1.21
C ALA A 104 18.57 -14.16 2.10
N LEU A 105 19.21 -13.28 2.88
CA LEU A 105 18.49 -12.28 3.69
C LEU A 105 17.45 -11.51 2.86
N MET A 106 16.26 -11.33 3.45
CA MET A 106 15.14 -10.69 2.77
C MET A 106 15.45 -9.22 2.49
N LYS A 107 15.27 -8.82 1.24
CA LYS A 107 15.33 -7.42 0.79
C LYS A 107 13.95 -6.99 0.28
N LEU A 108 13.46 -5.86 0.79
CA LEU A 108 12.28 -5.16 0.29
C LEU A 108 12.70 -3.84 -0.38
N ARG A 109 11.83 -3.26 -1.20
CA ARG A 109 12.10 -1.95 -1.84
C ARG A 109 12.01 -0.85 -0.78
N LYS A 110 12.82 0.20 -0.90
CA LYS A 110 12.91 1.29 0.11
C LYS A 110 11.55 1.90 0.49
N ASP A 111 10.59 1.88 -0.44
CA ASP A 111 9.25 2.40 -0.25
C ASP A 111 8.24 1.35 0.25
N ASP A 112 8.58 0.08 0.44
CA ASP A 112 7.62 -0.89 0.98
C ASP A 112 7.29 -0.61 2.46
N PHE A 113 6.05 -0.89 2.90
CA PHE A 113 5.61 -0.59 4.27
C PHE A 113 6.12 -1.58 5.34
N LEU A 114 6.59 -2.77 4.94
CA LEU A 114 6.97 -3.85 5.86
C LEU A 114 8.49 -3.89 6.15
N GLN A 115 9.16 -2.74 6.17
CA GLN A 115 10.61 -2.68 6.38
C GLN A 115 11.04 -3.18 7.76
N GLU A 116 10.38 -2.69 8.83
CA GLU A 116 10.65 -3.15 10.20
C GLU A 116 10.42 -4.66 10.34
N LEU A 117 9.29 -5.16 9.82
CA LEU A 117 9.01 -6.61 9.81
C LEU A 117 10.08 -7.41 9.06
N LYS A 118 10.63 -6.85 7.98
CA LYS A 118 11.73 -7.49 7.23
C LYS A 118 13.01 -7.50 8.05
N ASP A 119 13.31 -6.45 8.81
CA ASP A 119 14.48 -6.41 9.69
C ASP A 119 14.37 -7.46 10.80
N GLU A 120 13.25 -7.50 11.51
CA GLU A 120 12.97 -8.52 12.54
C GLU A 120 13.01 -9.94 11.95
N PHE A 121 12.43 -10.16 10.77
CA PHE A 121 12.46 -11.46 10.11
C PHE A 121 13.89 -11.88 9.70
N ASN A 122 14.72 -10.92 9.29
CA ASN A 122 16.13 -11.20 9.00
C ASN A 122 16.92 -11.56 10.26
N GLU A 123 16.59 -10.98 11.42
CA GLU A 123 17.18 -11.41 12.70
C GLU A 123 16.79 -12.84 13.04
N VAL A 124 15.51 -13.20 12.86
CA VAL A 124 15.04 -14.58 13.03
C VAL A 124 15.80 -15.55 12.11
N LEU A 125 16.00 -15.19 10.84
CA LEU A 125 16.77 -16.02 9.90
C LEU A 125 18.21 -16.26 10.36
N LYS A 126 18.89 -15.22 10.90
CA LYS A 126 20.24 -15.36 11.43
C LYS A 126 20.29 -16.29 12.64
N VAL A 127 19.35 -16.15 13.57
CA VAL A 127 19.27 -17.03 14.75
C VAL A 127 18.97 -18.48 14.36
N LEU A 128 18.14 -18.69 13.33
CA LEU A 128 17.86 -20.03 12.81
C LEU A 128 19.08 -20.65 12.12
N GLU A 129 19.89 -19.84 11.43
CA GLU A 129 21.16 -20.27 10.85
C GLU A 129 22.18 -20.66 11.92
N GLU A 130 22.35 -19.85 12.97
CA GLU A 130 23.25 -20.16 14.10
C GLU A 130 22.88 -21.48 14.79
N ARG A 131 21.60 -21.84 14.77
CA ARG A 131 21.07 -23.10 15.31
C ARG A 131 21.12 -24.27 14.32
N GLY A 132 21.62 -24.04 13.09
CA GLY A 132 21.69 -25.06 12.04
C GLY A 132 20.34 -25.47 11.46
N ALA A 133 19.27 -24.70 11.69
CA ALA A 133 17.92 -25.00 11.20
C ALA A 133 17.68 -24.50 9.76
N VAL A 134 18.46 -23.52 9.30
CA VAL A 134 18.39 -22.93 7.95
C VAL A 134 19.82 -22.66 7.46
N THR A 135 20.04 -22.71 6.15
CA THR A 135 21.32 -22.32 5.54
C THR A 135 21.14 -21.00 4.79
N LEU A 136 21.89 -19.95 5.17
CA LEU A 136 21.85 -18.69 4.44
C LEU A 136 22.92 -18.65 3.35
N LYS A 137 22.52 -18.24 2.15
CA LYS A 137 23.44 -17.83 1.09
C LYS A 137 24.13 -16.57 1.56
N THR A 138 25.41 -16.65 1.89
CA THR A 138 26.25 -15.50 2.20
C THR A 138 26.26 -14.57 0.96
N SER A 139 25.32 -13.65 0.92
CA SER A 139 25.13 -12.74 -0.21
C SER A 139 25.81 -11.45 0.18
N ALA A 140 27.13 -11.42 -0.02
CA ALA A 140 28.01 -10.24 -0.08
C ALA A 140 27.47 -9.00 0.67
N VAL A 141 27.69 -8.96 1.99
CA VAL A 141 27.70 -7.72 2.76
C VAL A 141 29.05 -7.03 2.51
N ASN A 142 29.31 -6.57 1.29
CA ASN A 142 30.52 -5.81 0.99
C ASN A 142 30.43 -4.99 -0.31
N GLU A 143 29.52 -4.01 -0.41
CA GLU A 143 29.59 -2.99 -1.48
C GLU A 143 29.25 -1.54 -1.07
N ASP A 144 28.98 -1.21 0.20
CA ASP A 144 28.62 0.18 0.59
C ASP A 144 29.60 0.85 1.58
N HIS A 145 30.85 0.37 1.72
CA HIS A 145 31.91 1.09 2.45
C HIS A 145 33.16 1.31 1.59
N LYS A 146 33.02 2.07 0.50
CA LYS A 146 34.12 2.79 -0.13
C LYS A 146 33.69 4.19 -0.54
N VAL A 147 33.63 5.10 0.42
CA VAL A 147 33.79 6.54 0.15
C VAL A 147 34.62 7.17 1.26
N GLY A 148 35.83 7.58 0.91
CA GLY A 148 36.49 8.74 1.52
C GLY A 148 37.43 8.48 2.70
N VAL A 149 38.62 7.92 2.44
CA VAL A 149 39.81 8.26 3.24
C VAL A 149 40.64 9.22 2.38
N PRO A 150 40.90 10.48 2.79
CA PRO A 150 41.91 11.29 2.15
C PRO A 150 43.28 10.85 2.67
N GLY A 151 44.12 10.33 1.78
CA GLY A 151 45.54 10.10 2.07
C GLY A 151 46.31 11.43 1.99
N PRO A 152 47.34 11.63 2.83
CA PRO A 152 48.08 12.89 2.91
C PRO A 152 49.17 12.94 1.84
N SER A 153 49.31 14.08 1.15
CA SER A 153 50.54 14.60 0.54
C SER A 153 50.26 16.02 0.07
#